data_AF-A0A0D9P8S9-F1
#
_entry.id   AF-A0A0D9P8S9-F1
#
_cell.length_a   1.000
_cell.length_b   1.000
_cell.length_c   1.000
_cell.angle_alpha   90.00
_cell.angle_beta   90.00
_cell.angle_gamma   90.00
#
_symmetry.space_group_name_H-M   'P 1'
#
loop_
_entity.id
_entity.type
_entity.pdbx_description
1 polymer ?
#
loop_
_entity_poly.entity_id
_entity_poly.type
_entity_poly.pdbx_seq_one_letter_code
_entity_poly.pdbx_strand_id
1 'polypeptide(L)'
;MDIIEQKQKQLKSILKNSQSEASAATRSENEAREIAIAHAKLLQHRKELEAEILDSVVLLSEYPLVRAAPYSASNPAQSDVSGFKTHVRLFQPSDYDDLIEERNVNELCGYTLCARPRRKVGTGGEWKLTGSGDIVKRKDLEKWCSPTCAKRALFVKVQLNETAAWERAGIPDIQIDLLDEDKSTETEADRTARQLGELRLEEQRQAARDSKTLALERGERGIDDGADKIKVELKEKETKAPKQEDISTQAVDDHLRVEGHRFDLPSRPKAS
;
A
#
# COMPACT_ATOMS: atom_id res chain seq x y z
N MET A 1 71.32 16.86 -10.96
CA MET A 1 70.10 17.69 -11.03
C MET A 1 68.92 16.90 -11.59
N ASP A 2 69.16 15.87 -12.40
CA ASP A 2 68.14 15.13 -13.16
C ASP A 2 67.21 14.24 -12.31
N ILE A 3 67.69 13.74 -11.17
CA ILE A 3 66.92 12.87 -10.27
C ILE A 3 65.78 13.65 -9.58
N ILE A 4 66.02 14.92 -9.26
CA ILE A 4 65.01 15.79 -8.63
C ILE A 4 63.94 16.15 -9.65
N GLU A 5 64.34 16.41 -10.89
CA GLU A 5 63.42 16.76 -11.98
C GLU A 5 62.53 15.59 -12.40
N GLN A 6 63.06 14.36 -12.40
CA GLN A 6 62.27 13.14 -12.64
C GLN A 6 61.27 12.88 -11.52
N LYS A 7 61.65 13.06 -10.25
CA LYS A 7 60.72 12.94 -9.12
C LYS A 7 59.60 13.99 -9.19
N GLN A 8 59.91 15.22 -9.61
CA GLN A 8 58.90 16.25 -9.82
C GLN A 8 57.95 15.94 -10.99
N LYS A 9 58.43 15.31 -12.07
CA LYS A 9 57.59 14.87 -13.19
C LYS A 9 56.67 13.70 -12.80
N GLN A 10 57.14 12.75 -12.00
CA GLN A 10 56.29 11.67 -11.45
C GLN A 10 55.22 12.19 -10.49
N LEU A 11 55.56 13.14 -9.61
CA LEU A 11 54.59 13.74 -8.69
C LEU A 11 53.49 14.53 -9.43
N LYS A 12 53.84 15.17 -10.56
CA LYS A 12 52.87 15.87 -11.42
C LYS A 12 51.94 14.93 -12.22
N SER A 13 52.35 13.69 -12.51
CA SER A 13 51.47 12.73 -13.18
C SER A 13 50.43 12.14 -12.23
N ILE A 14 50.76 12.01 -10.94
CA ILE A 14 49.84 11.53 -9.89
C ILE A 14 48.75 12.58 -9.60
N LEU A 15 49.08 13.88 -9.65
CA LEU A 15 48.10 14.97 -9.54
C LEU A 15 47.16 15.13 -10.75
N LYS A 16 47.41 14.40 -11.85
CA LYS A 16 46.54 14.38 -13.04
C LYS A 16 45.43 13.30 -12.96
N ASN A 17 45.36 12.52 -11.88
CA ASN A 17 44.30 11.52 -11.66
C ASN A 17 42.98 12.10 -11.09
N SER A 18 42.83 13.42 -10.98
CA SER A 18 41.55 14.05 -10.62
C SER A 18 40.43 13.77 -11.65
N GLN A 19 40.78 13.38 -12.88
CA GLN A 19 39.81 12.95 -13.89
C GLN A 19 39.14 11.60 -13.57
N SER A 20 39.83 10.67 -12.89
CA SER A 20 39.23 9.38 -12.52
C SER A 20 38.21 9.52 -11.39
N GLU A 21 38.45 10.41 -10.41
CA GLU A 21 37.50 10.68 -9.32
C GLU A 21 36.25 11.42 -9.80
N ALA A 22 36.40 12.41 -10.69
CA ALA A 22 35.25 13.08 -11.32
C ALA A 22 34.41 12.14 -12.21
N SER A 23 35.06 11.20 -12.91
CA SER A 23 34.36 10.19 -13.72
C SER A 23 33.68 9.09 -12.88
N ALA A 24 34.21 8.76 -11.70
CA ALA A 24 33.59 7.84 -10.76
C ALA A 24 32.40 8.49 -10.02
N ALA A 25 32.55 9.75 -9.60
CA ALA A 25 31.47 10.52 -8.98
C ALA A 25 30.29 10.75 -9.95
N THR A 26 30.57 11.09 -11.22
CA THR A 26 29.52 11.23 -12.25
C THR A 26 28.87 9.90 -12.63
N ARG A 27 29.60 8.77 -12.60
CA ARG A 27 28.98 7.44 -12.73
C ARG A 27 28.06 7.11 -11.56
N SER A 28 28.45 7.41 -10.32
CA SER A 28 27.58 7.23 -9.15
C SER A 28 26.36 8.16 -9.15
N GLU A 29 26.49 9.38 -9.68
CA GLU A 29 25.39 10.32 -9.83
C GLU A 29 24.41 9.88 -10.93
N ASN A 30 24.91 9.38 -12.06
CA ASN A 30 24.08 8.80 -13.12
C ASN A 30 23.37 7.53 -12.65
N GLU A 31 24.05 6.65 -11.91
CA GLU A 31 23.44 5.45 -11.31
C GLU A 31 22.38 5.82 -10.27
N ALA A 32 22.66 6.79 -9.39
CA ALA A 32 21.68 7.31 -8.44
C ALA A 32 20.47 7.94 -9.15
N ARG A 33 20.70 8.64 -10.27
CA ARG A 33 19.63 9.21 -11.11
C ARG A 33 18.80 8.12 -11.78
N GLU A 34 19.42 7.06 -12.30
CA GLU A 34 18.72 5.93 -12.90
C GLU A 34 17.85 5.20 -11.86
N ILE A 35 18.39 4.97 -10.66
CA ILE A 35 17.65 4.39 -9.53
C ILE A 35 16.48 5.30 -9.14
N ALA A 36 16.70 6.61 -9.04
CA ALA A 36 15.65 7.57 -8.71
C ALA A 36 14.53 7.57 -9.77
N ILE A 37 14.87 7.48 -11.06
CA ILE A 37 13.90 7.39 -12.15
C ILE A 37 13.13 6.06 -12.08
N ALA A 38 13.80 4.94 -11.79
CA ALA A 38 13.15 3.65 -11.63
C ALA A 38 12.15 3.66 -10.45
N HIS A 39 12.55 4.22 -9.31
CA HIS A 39 11.66 4.37 -8.16
C HIS A 39 10.48 5.31 -8.45
N ALA A 40 10.74 6.43 -9.14
CA ALA A 40 9.69 7.35 -9.56
C ALA A 40 8.66 6.68 -10.48
N LYS A 41 9.10 5.83 -11.41
CA LYS A 41 8.20 5.04 -12.29
C LYS A 41 7.37 4.04 -11.50
N LEU A 42 7.96 3.35 -10.53
CA LEU A 42 7.23 2.40 -9.68
C LEU A 42 6.14 3.11 -8.87
N LEU A 43 6.47 4.25 -8.26
CA LEU A 43 5.50 5.07 -7.52
C LEU A 43 4.39 5.58 -8.42
N GLN A 44 4.74 6.00 -9.64
CA GLN A 44 3.78 6.47 -10.63
C GLN A 44 2.81 5.34 -11.01
N HIS A 45 3.32 4.15 -11.28
CA HIS A 45 2.50 2.98 -11.60
C HIS A 45 1.56 2.61 -10.45
N ARG A 46 2.04 2.66 -9.20
CA ARG A 46 1.19 2.42 -8.03
C ARG A 46 0.03 3.42 -7.95
N LYS A 47 0.29 4.70 -8.18
CA LYS A 47 -0.75 5.74 -8.18
C LYS A 47 -1.76 5.55 -9.31
N GLU A 48 -1.29 5.14 -10.49
CA GLU A 48 -2.16 4.85 -11.63
C GLU A 48 -3.13 3.70 -11.32
N LEU A 49 -2.63 2.64 -10.67
CA LEU A 49 -3.47 1.52 -10.24
C LEU A 49 -4.46 1.91 -9.13
N GLU A 50 -4.01 2.70 -8.15
CA GLU A 50 -4.91 3.23 -7.10
C GLU A 50 -6.03 4.10 -7.71
N ALA A 51 -5.72 4.91 -8.72
CA ALA A 51 -6.71 5.69 -9.46
C ALA A 51 -7.68 4.79 -10.25
N GLU A 52 -7.19 3.74 -10.92
CA GLU A 52 -8.02 2.79 -11.66
C GLU A 52 -9.00 2.03 -10.73
N ILE A 53 -8.57 1.69 -9.52
CA ILE A 53 -9.44 1.06 -8.51
C ILE A 53 -10.55 2.03 -8.09
N LEU A 54 -10.21 3.30 -7.81
CA LEU A 54 -11.20 4.31 -7.44
C LEU A 54 -12.22 4.55 -8.56
N ASP A 55 -11.76 4.66 -9.81
CA ASP A 55 -12.64 4.79 -10.98
C ASP A 55 -13.57 3.56 -11.11
N SER A 56 -13.04 2.37 -10.84
CA SER A 56 -13.82 1.14 -10.82
C SER A 56 -14.86 1.11 -9.69
N VAL A 57 -14.53 1.62 -8.49
CA VAL A 57 -15.49 1.75 -7.37
C VAL A 57 -16.63 2.70 -7.76
N VAL A 58 -16.30 3.87 -8.34
CA VAL A 58 -17.30 4.84 -8.81
C VAL A 58 -18.22 4.21 -9.84
N LEU A 59 -17.65 3.55 -10.86
CA LEU A 59 -18.44 2.88 -11.90
C LEU A 59 -19.37 1.80 -11.32
N LEU A 60 -18.84 0.91 -10.49
CA LEU A 60 -19.62 -0.19 -9.89
C LEU A 60 -20.64 0.30 -8.84
N SER A 61 -20.50 1.52 -8.33
CA SER A 61 -21.46 2.12 -7.41
C SER A 61 -22.83 2.34 -8.06
N GLU A 62 -22.88 2.49 -9.39
CA GLU A 62 -24.11 2.74 -10.16
C GLU A 62 -24.76 1.46 -10.71
N TYR A 63 -24.03 0.33 -10.67
CA TYR A 63 -24.51 -0.96 -11.17
C TYR A 63 -25.77 -1.44 -10.41
N PRO A 64 -26.58 -2.32 -11.01
CA PRO A 64 -26.52 -2.78 -12.40
C PRO A 64 -27.03 -1.72 -13.37
N LEU A 65 -26.49 -1.71 -14.59
CA LEU A 65 -26.94 -0.82 -15.66
C LEU A 65 -28.27 -1.31 -16.24
N VAL A 66 -28.45 -2.63 -16.34
CA VAL A 66 -29.70 -3.23 -16.81
C VAL A 66 -30.60 -3.56 -15.63
N ARG A 67 -31.62 -2.72 -15.41
CA ARG A 67 -32.54 -2.82 -14.26
C ARG A 67 -33.92 -3.39 -14.61
N ALA A 68 -34.19 -3.62 -15.89
CA ALA A 68 -35.49 -4.09 -16.37
C ALA A 68 -35.67 -5.60 -16.12
N ALA A 69 -36.93 -6.03 -15.94
CA ALA A 69 -37.27 -7.45 -15.95
C ALA A 69 -36.85 -8.08 -17.31
N PRO A 70 -36.34 -9.33 -17.34
CA PRO A 70 -36.37 -10.36 -16.29
C PRO A 70 -35.15 -10.40 -15.35
N TYR A 71 -34.27 -9.40 -15.41
CA TYR A 71 -33.02 -9.43 -14.64
C TYR A 71 -33.24 -9.10 -13.16
N SER A 72 -32.51 -9.80 -12.29
CA SER A 72 -32.60 -9.64 -10.84
C SER A 72 -31.26 -9.92 -10.17
N ALA A 73 -31.16 -9.70 -8.87
CA ALA A 73 -29.96 -10.03 -8.10
C ALA A 73 -29.59 -11.53 -8.13
N SER A 74 -30.48 -12.42 -8.56
CA SER A 74 -30.21 -13.86 -8.74
C SER A 74 -29.96 -14.24 -10.21
N ASN A 75 -30.33 -13.35 -11.13
CA ASN A 75 -30.20 -13.53 -12.58
C ASN A 75 -29.80 -12.18 -13.19
N PRO A 76 -28.57 -11.71 -12.95
CA PRO A 76 -28.09 -10.44 -13.48
C PRO A 76 -27.86 -10.52 -15.00
N ALA A 77 -27.83 -9.38 -15.68
CA ALA A 77 -27.51 -9.34 -17.10
C ALA A 77 -26.03 -9.72 -17.33
N GLN A 78 -25.75 -10.50 -18.38
CA GLN A 78 -24.40 -10.99 -18.68
C GLN A 78 -23.39 -9.84 -18.85
N SER A 79 -23.81 -8.72 -19.42
CA SER A 79 -22.98 -7.52 -19.57
C SER A 79 -22.56 -6.92 -18.22
N ASP A 80 -23.48 -6.88 -17.25
CA ASP A 80 -23.21 -6.39 -15.91
C ASP A 80 -22.28 -7.35 -15.15
N VAL A 81 -22.46 -8.67 -15.34
CA VAL A 81 -21.58 -9.71 -14.76
C VAL A 81 -20.17 -9.60 -15.30
N SER A 82 -19.99 -9.53 -16.63
CA SER A 82 -18.66 -9.42 -17.22
C SER A 82 -17.94 -8.14 -16.82
N GLY A 83 -18.67 -7.02 -16.77
CA GLY A 83 -18.13 -5.74 -16.29
C GLY A 83 -17.71 -5.84 -14.83
N PHE A 84 -18.60 -6.36 -13.98
CA PHE A 84 -18.32 -6.56 -12.55
C PHE A 84 -17.06 -7.41 -12.32
N LYS A 85 -16.93 -8.58 -12.97
CA LYS A 85 -15.75 -9.44 -12.83
C LYS A 85 -14.46 -8.75 -13.30
N THR A 86 -14.53 -7.98 -14.38
CA THR A 86 -13.37 -7.25 -14.94
C THR A 86 -12.83 -6.20 -13.98
N HIS A 87 -13.71 -5.48 -13.29
CA HIS A 87 -13.31 -4.41 -12.37
C HIS A 87 -12.91 -4.95 -11.00
N VAL A 88 -13.67 -5.91 -10.44
CA VAL A 88 -13.42 -6.42 -9.09
C VAL A 88 -12.15 -7.26 -9.00
N ARG A 89 -11.60 -7.77 -10.11
CA ARG A 89 -10.30 -8.50 -10.10
C ARG A 89 -9.15 -7.70 -9.48
N LEU A 90 -9.21 -6.37 -9.53
CA LEU A 90 -8.18 -5.48 -8.99
C LEU A 90 -8.36 -5.20 -7.50
N PHE A 91 -9.50 -5.58 -6.92
CA PHE A 91 -9.89 -5.14 -5.59
C PHE A 91 -9.18 -5.96 -4.50
N GLN A 92 -8.95 -5.29 -3.38
CA GLN A 92 -8.76 -5.92 -2.08
C GLN A 92 -10.12 -6.09 -1.37
N PRO A 93 -10.18 -6.92 -0.32
CA PRO A 93 -11.37 -7.00 0.51
C PRO A 93 -11.81 -5.64 1.10
N SER A 94 -10.87 -4.72 1.35
CA SER A 94 -11.14 -3.34 1.79
C SER A 94 -11.81 -2.50 0.70
N ASP A 95 -11.29 -2.52 -0.53
CA ASP A 95 -11.86 -1.77 -1.65
C ASP A 95 -13.30 -2.24 -1.96
N TYR A 96 -13.58 -3.52 -1.71
CA TYR A 96 -14.94 -4.06 -1.83
C TYR A 96 -15.87 -3.59 -0.70
N ASP A 97 -15.35 -3.38 0.52
CA ASP A 97 -16.12 -2.72 1.58
C ASP A 97 -16.44 -1.28 1.22
N ASP A 98 -15.47 -0.53 0.69
CA ASP A 98 -15.67 0.84 0.21
C ASP A 98 -16.73 0.89 -0.89
N LEU A 99 -16.70 -0.04 -1.84
CA LEU A 99 -17.76 -0.18 -2.84
C LEU A 99 -19.15 -0.43 -2.23
N ILE A 100 -19.25 -1.26 -1.20
CA ILE A 100 -20.51 -1.48 -0.48
C ILE A 100 -20.98 -0.17 0.16
N GLU A 101 -20.08 0.61 0.75
CA GLU A 101 -20.39 1.90 1.37
C GLU A 101 -20.88 2.94 0.35
N GLU A 102 -20.16 3.13 -0.76
CA GLU A 102 -20.55 4.04 -1.85
C GLU A 102 -21.93 3.70 -2.41
N ARG A 103 -22.23 2.41 -2.59
CA ARG A 103 -23.57 1.96 -3.01
C ARG A 103 -24.65 2.28 -2.00
N ASN A 104 -24.35 2.15 -0.70
CA ASN A 104 -25.30 2.46 0.36
C ASN A 104 -25.57 3.97 0.47
N VAL A 105 -24.61 4.82 0.08
CA VAL A 105 -24.78 6.27 -0.08
C VAL A 105 -25.76 6.56 -1.21
N ASN A 106 -25.68 5.81 -2.32
CA ASN A 106 -26.64 5.86 -3.43
C ASN A 106 -28.02 5.21 -3.11
N GLU A 107 -28.29 4.85 -1.85
CA GLU A 107 -29.48 4.13 -1.38
C GLU A 107 -29.71 2.75 -2.02
N LEU A 108 -28.72 2.20 -2.72
CA LEU A 108 -28.77 0.88 -3.34
C LEU A 108 -28.33 -0.21 -2.35
N CYS A 109 -28.72 -1.45 -2.63
CA CYS A 109 -28.21 -2.61 -1.92
C CYS A 109 -26.70 -2.75 -2.19
N GLY A 110 -25.93 -3.06 -1.14
CA GLY A 110 -24.48 -3.25 -1.22
C GLY A 110 -24.02 -4.35 -2.17
N TYR A 111 -24.89 -5.31 -2.52
CA TYR A 111 -24.60 -6.26 -3.59
C TYR A 111 -24.69 -5.54 -4.95
N THR A 112 -23.56 -5.44 -5.65
CA THR A 112 -23.37 -4.67 -6.90
C THR A 112 -24.37 -4.98 -7.99
N LEU A 113 -24.70 -6.25 -8.17
CA LEU A 113 -25.62 -6.73 -9.20
C LEU A 113 -27.10 -6.64 -8.79
N CYS A 114 -27.41 -6.03 -7.64
CA CYS A 114 -28.77 -5.81 -7.17
C CYS A 114 -29.22 -4.37 -7.43
N ALA A 115 -30.27 -4.19 -8.23
CA ALA A 115 -30.91 -2.90 -8.46
C ALA A 115 -31.83 -2.43 -7.31
N ARG A 116 -32.09 -3.28 -6.31
CA ARG A 116 -33.03 -2.95 -5.23
C ARG A 116 -32.40 -1.97 -4.24
N PRO A 117 -33.20 -1.06 -3.65
CA PRO A 117 -32.71 -0.20 -2.60
C PRO A 117 -32.34 -0.99 -1.35
N ARG A 118 -31.43 -0.45 -0.54
CA ARG A 118 -31.10 -1.04 0.77
C ARG A 118 -32.29 -0.96 1.73
N ARG A 119 -32.36 -1.91 2.67
CA ARG A 119 -33.40 -1.88 3.70
C ARG A 119 -33.13 -0.75 4.68
N LYS A 120 -34.15 0.07 4.96
CA LYS A 120 -34.14 1.04 6.06
C LYS A 120 -34.86 0.39 7.25
N VAL A 121 -34.16 0.12 8.36
CA VAL A 121 -34.72 -0.60 9.52
C VAL A 121 -35.49 0.34 10.47
N GLY A 122 -35.66 1.61 10.08
CA GLY A 122 -36.41 2.62 10.82
C GLY A 122 -35.65 3.17 12.03
N THR A 123 -36.33 3.98 12.84
CA THR A 123 -35.75 4.61 14.03
C THR A 123 -35.44 3.59 15.15
N GLY A 124 -34.33 3.79 15.87
CA GLY A 124 -33.95 3.02 17.06
C GLY A 124 -32.47 3.13 17.45
N GLY A 125 -32.01 2.31 18.41
CA GLY A 125 -30.60 2.24 18.85
C GLY A 125 -29.67 1.43 17.94
N GLU A 126 -28.35 1.56 18.10
CA GLU A 126 -27.31 0.97 17.23
C GLU A 126 -27.46 -0.55 17.00
N TRP A 127 -28.03 -1.27 17.96
CA TRP A 127 -28.16 -2.73 17.95
C TRP A 127 -29.60 -3.18 17.66
N LYS A 128 -29.74 -4.28 16.93
CA LYS A 128 -31.03 -4.91 16.62
C LYS A 128 -30.95 -6.41 16.84
N LEU A 129 -32.01 -6.96 17.43
CA LEU A 129 -32.20 -8.39 17.54
C LEU A 129 -32.83 -8.89 16.23
N THR A 130 -32.18 -9.85 15.58
CA THR A 130 -32.75 -10.54 14.42
C THR A 130 -33.83 -11.53 14.86
N GLY A 131 -34.70 -11.96 13.94
CA GLY A 131 -35.72 -12.97 14.25
C GLY A 131 -35.15 -14.32 14.70
N SER A 132 -33.86 -14.55 14.46
CA SER A 132 -33.11 -15.73 14.87
C SER A 132 -32.52 -15.63 16.29
N GLY A 133 -32.64 -14.48 16.95
CA GLY A 133 -32.06 -14.23 18.27
C GLY A 133 -30.66 -13.61 18.26
N ASP A 134 -30.04 -13.41 17.08
CA ASP A 134 -28.72 -12.80 16.99
C ASP A 134 -28.78 -11.28 17.16
N ILE A 135 -27.86 -10.74 17.96
CA ILE A 135 -27.67 -9.29 18.16
C ILE A 135 -26.72 -8.78 17.08
N VAL A 136 -27.24 -7.99 16.14
CA VAL A 136 -26.47 -7.44 15.02
C VAL A 136 -26.54 -5.92 15.03
N LYS A 137 -25.46 -5.25 14.61
CA LYS A 137 -25.49 -3.80 14.43
C LYS A 137 -26.47 -3.45 13.32
N ARG A 138 -27.26 -2.40 13.52
CA ARG A 138 -28.18 -1.87 12.50
C ARG A 138 -27.45 -1.63 11.19
N LYS A 139 -26.26 -1.01 11.24
CA LYS A 139 -25.48 -0.67 10.05
C LYS A 139 -25.24 -1.90 9.17
N ASP A 140 -24.96 -3.07 9.74
CA ASP A 140 -24.68 -4.28 8.98
C ASP A 140 -25.92 -4.89 8.32
N LEU A 141 -27.11 -4.70 8.92
CA LEU A 141 -28.38 -5.11 8.32
C LEU A 141 -28.83 -4.15 7.21
N GLU A 142 -28.56 -2.86 7.38
CA GLU A 142 -28.97 -1.81 6.44
C GLU A 142 -28.09 -1.72 5.20
N LYS A 143 -26.98 -2.47 5.12
CA LYS A 143 -26.16 -2.60 3.90
C LYS A 143 -26.89 -3.37 2.78
N TRP A 144 -27.93 -4.12 3.12
CA TRP A 144 -28.52 -5.10 2.21
C TRP A 144 -30.03 -4.94 2.07
N CYS A 145 -30.57 -5.32 0.92
CA CYS A 145 -32.02 -5.46 0.76
C CYS A 145 -32.56 -6.78 1.35
N SER A 146 -31.71 -7.81 1.46
CA SER A 146 -32.08 -9.16 1.90
C SER A 146 -30.84 -9.95 2.37
N PRO A 147 -31.02 -10.95 3.24
CA PRO A 147 -29.89 -11.78 3.71
C PRO A 147 -29.26 -12.62 2.59
N THR A 148 -30.00 -12.93 1.52
CA THR A 148 -29.44 -13.63 0.34
C THR A 148 -28.45 -12.75 -0.41
N CYS A 149 -28.74 -11.45 -0.58
CA CYS A 149 -27.79 -10.50 -1.17
C CYS A 149 -26.54 -10.30 -0.30
N ALA A 150 -26.69 -10.32 1.03
CA ALA A 150 -25.55 -10.31 1.94
C ALA A 150 -24.64 -11.53 1.71
N LYS A 151 -25.22 -12.73 1.61
CA LYS A 151 -24.46 -13.96 1.32
C LYS A 151 -23.74 -13.91 -0.03
N ARG A 152 -24.41 -13.43 -1.09
CA ARG A 152 -23.79 -13.27 -2.43
C ARG A 152 -22.62 -12.30 -2.41
N ALA A 153 -22.78 -11.17 -1.74
CA ALA A 153 -21.72 -10.18 -1.65
C ALA A 153 -20.53 -10.68 -0.82
N LEU A 154 -20.79 -11.39 0.29
CA LEU A 154 -19.75 -12.00 1.10
C LEU A 154 -19.02 -13.13 0.35
N PHE A 155 -19.73 -13.90 -0.47
CA PHE A 155 -19.12 -14.92 -1.32
C PHE A 155 -18.09 -14.32 -2.28
N VAL A 156 -18.38 -13.18 -2.89
CA VAL A 156 -17.39 -12.45 -3.71
C VAL A 156 -16.23 -11.96 -2.86
N LYS A 157 -16.50 -11.30 -1.71
CA LYS A 157 -15.46 -10.73 -0.84
C LYS A 157 -14.40 -11.75 -0.42
N VAL A 158 -14.82 -12.97 -0.06
CA VAL A 158 -13.90 -14.04 0.41
C VAL A 158 -12.98 -14.56 -0.71
N GLN A 159 -13.36 -14.38 -1.97
CA GLN A 159 -12.53 -14.76 -3.13
C GLN A 159 -11.45 -13.71 -3.45
N LEU A 160 -11.55 -12.49 -2.90
CA LEU A 160 -10.59 -11.42 -3.14
C LEU A 160 -9.29 -11.68 -2.39
N ASN A 161 -8.18 -11.24 -2.99
CA ASN A 161 -6.85 -11.38 -2.42
C ASN A 161 -6.47 -10.14 -1.60
N GLU A 162 -5.88 -10.36 -0.43
CA GLU A 162 -5.43 -9.31 0.50
C GLU A 162 -4.16 -8.58 0.02
N THR A 163 -3.38 -9.18 -0.89
CA THR A 163 -2.20 -8.53 -1.50
C THR A 163 -2.59 -7.28 -2.28
N ALA A 164 -1.67 -6.33 -2.44
CA ALA A 164 -2.01 -5.09 -3.14
C ALA A 164 -2.05 -5.30 -4.66
N ALA A 165 -2.91 -4.56 -5.37
CA ALA A 165 -3.08 -4.72 -6.81
C ALA A 165 -1.78 -4.54 -7.61
N TRP A 166 -0.89 -3.64 -7.16
CA TRP A 166 0.41 -3.37 -7.79
C TRP A 166 1.41 -4.52 -7.64
N GLU A 167 1.29 -5.36 -6.62
CA GLU A 167 2.11 -6.57 -6.46
C GLU A 167 1.61 -7.71 -7.38
N ARG A 168 0.38 -7.58 -7.90
CA ARG A 168 -0.27 -8.55 -8.78
C ARG A 168 -0.14 -8.22 -10.27
N ALA A 169 0.43 -7.07 -10.62
CA ALA A 169 0.62 -6.63 -12.00
C ALA A 169 1.54 -7.64 -12.76
N GLY A 170 0.93 -8.61 -13.44
CA GLY A 170 1.63 -9.65 -14.21
C GLY A 170 1.20 -11.10 -13.91
N ILE A 171 0.39 -11.36 -12.87
CA ILE A 171 -0.16 -12.70 -12.59
C ILE A 171 -1.53 -12.84 -13.27
N PRO A 172 -1.74 -13.86 -14.13
CA PRO A 172 -3.02 -14.04 -14.82
C PRO A 172 -4.15 -14.50 -13.88
N ASP A 173 -5.29 -13.84 -14.07
CA ASP A 173 -6.69 -14.15 -13.71
C ASP A 173 -7.03 -14.70 -12.33
N ILE A 174 -7.39 -13.79 -11.41
CA ILE A 174 -8.34 -14.11 -10.33
C ILE A 174 -9.71 -14.25 -10.98
N GLN A 175 -10.14 -15.49 -11.16
CA GLN A 175 -11.50 -15.80 -11.61
C GLN A 175 -12.46 -15.65 -10.42
N ILE A 176 -13.40 -14.71 -10.54
CA ILE A 176 -14.41 -14.46 -9.51
C ILE A 176 -15.69 -15.20 -9.91
N ASP A 177 -16.16 -16.07 -9.02
CA ASP A 177 -17.43 -16.75 -9.17
C ASP A 177 -18.56 -16.01 -8.45
N LEU A 178 -19.75 -16.08 -9.01
CA LEU A 178 -20.98 -15.69 -8.34
C LEU A 178 -21.68 -16.92 -7.74
N LEU A 179 -22.37 -16.72 -6.63
CA LEU A 179 -22.96 -17.83 -5.85
C LEU A 179 -24.00 -18.65 -6.62
N ASP A 180 -24.80 -18.01 -7.47
CA ASP A 180 -25.88 -18.65 -8.24
C ASP A 180 -25.54 -18.76 -9.73
N GLU A 181 -24.26 -18.71 -10.12
CA GLU A 181 -23.87 -18.97 -11.50
C GLU A 181 -24.09 -20.46 -11.83
N ASP A 182 -24.86 -20.72 -12.89
CA ASP A 182 -25.11 -22.06 -13.41
C ASP A 182 -23.81 -22.66 -13.98
N LYS A 183 -23.10 -23.42 -13.14
CA LYS A 183 -21.87 -24.18 -13.49
C LYS A 183 -22.09 -25.28 -14.56
N SER A 184 -23.32 -25.43 -15.04
CA SER A 184 -23.70 -26.39 -16.09
C SER A 184 -23.19 -25.98 -17.47
N THR A 185 -22.87 -24.71 -17.68
CA THR A 185 -22.29 -24.18 -18.93
C THR A 185 -20.75 -24.14 -18.93
N GLU A 186 -20.12 -24.50 -17.81
CA GLU A 186 -18.68 -24.44 -17.59
C GLU A 186 -17.99 -25.55 -18.41
N THR A 187 -17.04 -25.15 -19.28
CA THR A 187 -16.29 -26.12 -20.08
C THR A 187 -15.28 -26.88 -19.21
N GLU A 188 -14.85 -28.08 -19.64
CA GLU A 188 -13.83 -28.84 -18.88
C GLU A 188 -12.53 -28.04 -18.72
N ALA A 189 -12.19 -27.20 -19.70
CA ALA A 189 -11.04 -26.29 -19.63
C ALA A 189 -11.19 -25.29 -18.48
N ASP A 190 -12.35 -24.64 -18.33
CA ASP A 190 -12.61 -23.69 -17.24
C ASP A 190 -12.51 -24.36 -15.86
N ARG A 191 -13.03 -25.59 -15.74
CA ARG A 191 -12.93 -26.38 -14.50
C ARG A 191 -11.48 -26.70 -14.14
N THR A 192 -10.66 -27.09 -15.12
CA THR A 192 -9.24 -27.38 -14.89
C THR A 192 -8.43 -26.12 -14.56
N ALA A 193 -8.71 -25.01 -15.24
CA ALA A 193 -8.07 -23.72 -14.97
C ALA A 193 -8.38 -23.25 -13.54
N ARG A 194 -9.63 -23.42 -13.10
CA ARG A 194 -10.06 -23.11 -11.74
C ARG A 194 -9.37 -23.97 -10.69
N GLN A 195 -9.32 -25.29 -10.88
CA GLN A 195 -8.58 -26.18 -9.97
C GLN A 195 -7.10 -25.80 -9.87
N LEU A 196 -6.48 -25.44 -10.99
CA LEU A 196 -5.08 -25.02 -11.01
C LEU A 196 -4.88 -23.67 -10.29
N GLY A 197 -5.83 -22.74 -10.45
CA GLY A 197 -5.85 -21.45 -9.75
C GLY A 197 -6.02 -21.61 -8.24
N GLU A 198 -6.94 -22.47 -7.80
CA GLU A 198 -7.15 -22.79 -6.38
C GLU A 198 -5.89 -23.37 -5.74
N LEU A 199 -5.24 -24.35 -6.38
CA LEU A 199 -3.99 -24.95 -5.90
C LEU A 199 -2.87 -23.92 -5.75
N ARG A 200 -2.73 -23.01 -6.72
CA ARG A 200 -1.70 -21.98 -6.70
C ARG A 200 -1.95 -20.93 -5.61
N LEU A 201 -3.21 -20.62 -5.34
CA LEU A 201 -3.58 -19.69 -4.26
C LEU A 201 -3.34 -20.31 -2.87
N GLU A 202 -3.64 -21.61 -2.72
CA GLU A 202 -3.32 -22.38 -1.51
C GLU A 202 -1.81 -22.39 -1.26
N GLU A 203 -1.01 -22.62 -2.30
CA GLU A 203 0.46 -22.59 -2.24
C GLU A 203 1.00 -21.22 -1.83
N GLN A 204 0.46 -20.13 -2.38
CA GLN A 204 0.84 -18.77 -1.95
C GLN A 204 0.48 -18.49 -0.48
N ARG A 205 -0.72 -18.91 -0.04
CA ARG A 205 -1.13 -18.77 1.37
C ARG A 205 -0.25 -19.59 2.29
N GLN A 206 0.15 -20.77 1.87
CA GLN A 206 1.04 -21.63 2.62
C GLN A 206 2.45 -21.01 2.70
N ALA A 207 2.99 -20.50 1.59
CA ALA A 207 4.26 -19.79 1.58
C ALA A 207 4.26 -18.54 2.49
N ALA A 208 3.14 -17.79 2.55
CA ALA A 208 3.00 -16.66 3.46
C ALA A 208 2.93 -17.08 4.94
N ARG A 209 2.34 -18.23 5.25
CA ARG A 209 2.33 -18.79 6.61
C ARG A 209 3.70 -19.32 7.00
N ASP A 210 4.39 -19.98 6.08
CA ASP A 210 5.72 -20.54 6.30
C ASP A 210 6.74 -19.42 6.48
N SER A 211 6.68 -18.36 5.67
CA SER A 211 7.54 -17.17 5.84
C SER A 211 7.31 -16.48 7.18
N LYS A 212 6.04 -16.34 7.63
CA LYS A 212 5.70 -15.82 8.96
C LYS A 212 6.25 -16.72 10.08
N THR A 213 6.20 -18.04 9.91
CA THR A 213 6.73 -19.00 10.89
C THR A 213 8.25 -18.92 10.98
N LEU A 214 8.95 -18.85 9.83
CA LEU A 214 10.40 -18.68 9.77
C LEU A 214 10.86 -17.35 10.40
N ALA A 215 10.10 -16.26 10.23
CA ALA A 215 10.39 -14.98 10.87
C ALA A 215 10.30 -15.08 12.41
N LEU A 216 9.30 -15.80 12.93
CA LEU A 216 9.17 -16.09 14.36
C LEU A 216 10.35 -16.92 14.89
N GLU A 217 10.80 -17.93 14.16
CA GLU A 217 11.97 -18.75 14.53
C GLU A 217 13.28 -17.94 14.54
N ARG A 218 13.41 -16.94 13.67
CA ARG A 218 14.55 -16.01 13.64
C ARG A 218 14.50 -14.95 14.74
N GLY A 219 13.45 -14.92 15.55
CA GLY A 219 13.30 -13.97 16.65
C GLY A 219 12.81 -12.58 16.23
N GLU A 220 12.35 -12.41 14.99
CA GLU A 220 11.65 -11.19 14.56
C GLU A 220 10.24 -11.21 15.15
N ARG A 221 10.10 -10.63 16.35
CA ARG A 221 8.79 -10.36 16.94
C ARG A 221 8.25 -9.09 16.30
N GLY A 222 7.20 -9.24 15.49
CA GLY A 222 6.41 -8.11 15.03
C GLY A 222 5.86 -7.32 16.22
N ILE A 223 5.63 -6.02 16.01
CA ILE A 223 5.13 -5.06 17.01
C ILE A 223 3.75 -5.46 17.60
N ASP A 224 3.07 -6.44 17.01
CA ASP A 224 1.70 -6.84 17.37
C ASP A 224 1.58 -8.07 18.28
N ASP A 225 2.65 -8.82 18.56
CA ASP A 225 2.55 -9.98 19.45
C ASP A 225 2.76 -9.57 20.92
N GLY A 226 1.67 -9.09 21.54
CA GLY A 226 1.22 -9.46 22.90
C GLY A 226 2.17 -9.36 24.10
N ALA A 227 3.38 -8.85 23.96
CA ALA A 227 4.30 -8.66 25.07
C ALA A 227 4.04 -7.29 25.71
N ASP A 228 3.33 -7.33 26.84
CA ASP A 228 3.30 -6.32 27.91
C ASP A 228 3.61 -4.89 27.45
N LYS A 229 2.60 -4.22 26.88
CA LYS A 229 2.72 -2.82 26.45
C LYS A 229 2.94 -1.96 27.68
N ILE A 230 4.21 -1.67 28.01
CA ILE A 230 4.56 -0.65 29.00
C ILE A 230 3.96 0.66 28.50
N LYS A 231 3.04 1.24 29.28
CA LYS A 231 2.41 2.52 28.97
C LYS A 231 3.45 3.63 29.08
N VAL A 232 4.06 3.99 27.96
CA VAL A 232 5.00 5.12 27.91
C VAL A 232 4.21 6.41 27.65
N GLU A 233 3.97 7.20 28.70
CA GLU A 233 3.48 8.57 28.57
C GLU A 233 4.65 9.49 28.23
N LEU A 234 4.76 9.86 26.95
CA LEU A 234 5.69 10.87 26.46
C LEU A 234 5.17 12.26 26.85
N LYS A 235 5.64 12.77 27.99
CA LYS A 235 5.42 14.16 28.38
C LYS A 235 6.58 15.00 27.86
N GLU A 236 6.30 15.97 27.00
CA GLU A 236 7.32 16.94 26.58
C GLU A 236 7.91 17.62 27.81
N LYS A 237 9.23 17.52 27.95
CA LYS A 237 9.96 18.22 28.99
C LYS A 237 10.13 19.65 28.53
N GLU A 238 9.54 20.60 29.26
CA GLU A 238 9.82 22.03 29.04
C GLU A 238 11.33 22.26 29.17
N THR A 239 11.97 22.55 28.05
CA THR A 239 13.38 22.93 27.99
C THR A 239 13.45 24.44 28.02
N LYS A 240 14.11 24.99 29.05
CA LYS A 240 14.54 26.38 28.99
C LYS A 240 15.62 26.48 27.93
N ALA A 241 15.42 27.37 26.97
CA ALA A 241 16.49 27.74 26.04
C ALA A 241 17.74 28.09 26.85
N PRO A 242 18.94 27.62 26.46
CA PRO A 242 20.18 28.02 27.11
C PRO A 242 20.23 29.55 27.11
N LYS A 243 20.62 30.15 28.25
CA LYS A 243 20.84 31.59 28.32
C LYS A 243 21.84 31.93 27.22
N GLN A 244 21.52 32.92 26.39
CA GLN A 244 22.50 33.48 25.47
C GLN A 244 23.65 33.98 26.32
N GLU A 245 24.81 33.33 26.20
CA GLU A 245 26.01 33.82 26.86
C GLU A 245 26.38 35.17 26.26
N ASP A 246 26.69 36.13 27.13
CA ASP A 246 27.17 37.45 26.72
C ASP A 246 28.54 37.28 26.02
N ILE A 247 28.49 37.28 24.69
CA ILE A 247 29.63 37.14 23.78
C ILE A 247 30.68 38.26 24.01
N SER A 248 30.34 39.29 24.78
CA SER A 248 31.25 40.39 25.16
C SER A 248 32.35 39.98 26.13
N THR A 249 32.27 38.80 26.76
CA THR A 249 33.30 38.31 27.70
C THR A 249 34.26 37.28 27.08
N GLN A 250 33.99 36.81 25.87
CA GLN A 250 34.87 35.89 25.15
C GLN A 250 35.98 36.66 24.44
N ALA A 251 37.23 36.34 24.77
CA ALA A 251 38.38 36.85 24.04
C ALA A 251 38.32 36.38 22.58
N VAL A 252 38.81 37.21 21.65
CA VAL A 252 38.72 36.98 20.20
C VAL A 252 39.30 35.62 19.77
N ASP A 253 40.22 35.05 20.57
CA ASP A 253 40.94 33.81 20.28
C ASP A 253 40.43 32.59 21.08
N ASP A 254 39.32 32.69 21.80
CA ASP A 254 38.85 31.59 22.66
C ASP A 254 38.41 30.36 21.86
N HIS A 255 37.90 30.59 20.63
CA HIS A 255 37.58 29.53 19.66
C HIS A 255 38.80 28.76 19.12
N LEU A 256 40.03 29.24 19.37
CA LEU A 256 41.27 28.59 18.95
C LEU A 256 41.87 27.71 20.05
N ARG A 257 41.19 27.57 21.21
CA ARG A 257 41.64 26.79 22.36
C ARG A 257 40.83 25.50 22.47
N VAL A 258 41.48 24.35 22.25
CA VAL A 258 40.91 23.02 22.53
C VAL A 258 41.77 22.35 23.59
N GLU A 259 41.16 22.00 24.72
CA GLU A 259 41.83 21.34 25.86
C GLU A 259 43.10 22.07 26.36
N GLY A 260 43.10 23.40 26.31
CA GLY A 260 44.22 24.22 26.80
C GLY A 260 45.35 24.47 25.79
N HIS A 261 45.32 23.84 24.61
CA HIS A 261 46.26 24.13 23.52
C HIS A 261 45.67 25.12 22.51
N ARG A 262 46.47 26.13 22.16
CA ARG A 262 46.14 27.14 21.14
C ARG A 262 46.76 26.75 19.80
N PHE A 263 46.00 26.94 18.71
CA PHE A 263 46.48 26.70 17.35
C PHE A 263 46.58 28.03 16.59
N ASP A 264 47.77 28.34 16.06
CA ASP A 264 47.99 29.52 15.22
C ASP A 264 47.72 29.15 13.75
N LEU A 265 46.65 29.69 13.18
CA LEU A 265 46.35 29.53 11.75
C LEU A 265 47.07 30.63 10.95
N PRO A 266 47.87 30.30 9.92
CA PRO A 266 48.53 31.31 9.10
C PRO A 266 47.49 32.10 8.29
N SER A 267 47.48 33.44 8.47
CA SER A 267 46.52 34.31 7.78
C SER A 267 46.77 34.31 6.27
N ARG A 268 45.75 33.93 5.50
CA ARG A 268 45.79 34.02 4.04
C ARG A 268 45.73 35.51 3.63
N PRO A 269 46.73 36.04 2.88
CA PRO A 269 46.68 37.43 2.44
C PRO A 269 45.48 37.62 1.51
N LYS A 270 44.64 38.62 1.80
CA LYS A 270 43.55 39.06 0.93
C LYS A 270 44.16 39.74 -0.30
N ALA A 271 43.91 39.20 -1.48
CA ALA A 271 44.23 39.87 -2.73
C ALA A 271 43.45 41.19 -2.82
N SER A 272 44.16 42.29 -3.09
CA SER A 272 43.60 43.62 -3.38
C SER A 272 43.07 43.68 -4.80
#